data_AF-A0A412Z2H1-F1
#
_entry.id   AF-A0A412Z2H1-F1
#
_cell.length_a   1.000
_cell.length_b   1.000
_cell.length_c   1.000
_cell.angle_alpha   90.00
_cell.angle_beta   90.00
_cell.angle_gamma   90.00
#
_symmetry.space_group_name_H-M   'P 1'
#
loop_
_entity.id
_entity.type
_entity.pdbx_description
1 polymer ?
#
loop_
_entity_poly.entity_id
_entity_poly.type
_entity_poly.pdbx_seq_one_letter_code
_entity_poly.pdbx_strand_id
1 'polypeptide(L)' 'MIERDELPIGFTMELAMNPEAMSRFSGLTEPEQKQVVNRARNIMSHEEMRNYVENMFTEG' A
#
# COMPACT_ATOMS: atom_id res chain seq x y z
N MET A 1 -13.08 18.78 6.18
CA MET A 1 -12.51 18.66 4.82
C MET A 1 -12.46 17.17 4.51
N ILE A 2 -12.93 16.75 3.34
CA ILE A 2 -12.96 15.33 2.96
C ILE A 2 -11.50 14.91 2.80
N GLU A 3 -10.93 14.23 3.80
CA GLU A 3 -9.80 13.34 3.58
C GLU A 3 -10.32 12.33 2.57
N ARG A 4 -9.99 12.51 1.29
CA ARG A 4 -10.33 11.50 0.30
C ARG A 4 -9.50 10.28 0.68
N ASP A 5 -10.14 9.37 1.41
CA ASP A 5 -9.70 8.01 1.73
C ASP A 5 -9.49 7.14 0.48
N GLU A 6 -9.25 7.77 -0.68
CA GLU A 6 -8.85 7.11 -1.89
C GLU A 6 -7.39 6.69 -1.72
N LEU A 7 -7.16 5.40 -1.89
CA LEU A 7 -5.83 4.83 -1.96
C LEU A 7 -5.05 5.49 -3.13
N PRO A 8 -3.74 5.75 -2.97
CA PRO A 8 -2.93 6.21 -4.10
C PRO A 8 -3.09 5.29 -5.29
N ILE A 9 -3.23 5.84 -6.49
CA ILE A 9 -3.48 5.04 -7.70
C ILE A 9 -2.37 4.01 -7.91
N GLY A 10 -1.10 4.43 -7.79
CA GLY A 10 0.05 3.52 -7.90
C GLY A 10 0.01 2.41 -6.84
N PHE A 11 -0.42 2.72 -5.62
CA PHE A 11 -0.56 1.73 -4.57
C PHE A 11 -1.65 0.70 -4.88
N THR A 12 -2.82 1.18 -5.33
CA THR A 12 -3.95 0.31 -5.71
C THR A 12 -3.58 -0.59 -6.89
N MET A 13 -2.84 -0.07 -7.88
CA MET A 13 -2.36 -0.83 -9.03
C MET A 13 -1.37 -1.93 -8.61
N GLU A 14 -0.37 -1.61 -7.79
CA GLU A 14 0.60 -2.60 -7.31
C GLU A 14 -0.06 -3.70 -6.46
N LEU A 15 -1.02 -3.34 -5.59
CA LEU A 15 -1.80 -4.33 -4.84
C LEU A 15 -2.60 -5.24 -5.77
N ALA A 16 -3.24 -4.69 -6.80
CA ALA A 16 -4.00 -5.50 -7.77
C ALA A 16 -3.11 -6.47 -8.56
N MET A 17 -1.84 -6.11 -8.80
CA MET A 17 -0.86 -6.96 -9.47
C MET A 17 -0.23 -8.00 -8.53
N ASN A 18 -0.34 -7.83 -7.21
CA ASN A 18 0.21 -8.73 -6.20
C ASN A 18 -0.89 -9.25 -5.24
N PRO A 19 -1.57 -10.36 -5.59
CA PRO A 19 -2.66 -10.92 -4.79
C PRO A 19 -2.26 -11.25 -3.34
N GLU A 20 -1.01 -11.63 -3.10
CA GLU A 20 -0.51 -11.89 -1.74
C GLU A 20 -0.44 -10.59 -0.92
N ALA A 21 0.16 -9.54 -1.49
CA ALA A 21 0.22 -8.24 -0.83
C ALA A 21 -1.18 -7.66 -0.57
N MET A 22 -2.12 -7.83 -1.51
CA MET A 22 -3.51 -7.43 -1.32
C MET A 22 -4.19 -8.21 -0.19
N SER A 23 -4.00 -9.53 -0.14
CA SER A 23 -4.55 -10.36 0.95
C SER A 23 -4.00 -9.92 2.30
N ARG A 24 -2.69 -9.65 2.40
CA ARG A 24 -2.05 -9.22 3.64
C ARG A 24 -2.51 -7.82 4.06
N PHE A 25 -2.55 -6.88 3.12
CA PHE A 25 -3.07 -5.53 3.36
C PHE A 25 -4.52 -5.56 3.86
N SER A 26 -5.37 -6.40 3.28
CA SER A 26 -6.77 -6.56 3.70
C SER A 26 -6.94 -7.14 5.11
N GLY A 27 -5.93 -7.86 5.61
CA GLY A 27 -5.92 -8.44 6.96
C GLY A 27 -5.38 -7.50 8.05
N LEU A 28 -4.82 -6.36 7.67
CA LEU A 28 -4.34 -5.34 8.61
C LEU A 28 -5.51 -4.63 9.30
N THR A 29 -5.28 -4.17 10.54
CA THR A 29 -6.21 -3.29 11.25
C THR A 29 -6.29 -1.91 10.57
N GLU A 30 -7.37 -1.15 10.81
CA GLU A 30 -7.50 0.19 10.23
C GLU A 30 -6.31 1.13 10.52
N PRO A 31 -5.72 1.17 11.74
CA PRO A 31 -4.53 1.97 11.99
C PRO A 31 -3.31 1.54 11.16
N GLU A 32 -3.09 0.23 10.99
CA GLU A 32 -1.99 -0.31 10.19
C GLU A 32 -2.20 -0.01 8.71
N GLN A 33 -3.42 -0.19 8.20
CA GLN A 33 -3.77 0.21 6.83
C GLN A 33 -3.51 1.71 6.61
N LYS A 34 -3.90 2.57 7.56
CA LYS A 34 -3.62 4.01 7.48
C LYS A 34 -2.13 4.32 7.44
N GLN A 35 -1.31 3.66 8.25
CA GLN A 35 0.15 3.85 8.22
C GLN A 35 0.73 3.46 6.87
N VAL A 36 0.31 2.32 6.33
CA VAL A 36 0.72 1.84 5.01
C VAL A 36 0.36 2.83 3.91
N VAL A 37 -0.91 3.26 3.87
CA VAL A 37 -1.40 4.19 2.86
C VAL A 37 -0.71 5.55 2.97
N ASN A 38 -0.47 6.04 4.20
CA ASN A 38 0.27 7.29 4.41
C ASN A 38 1.71 7.20 3.92
N ARG A 39 2.37 6.06 4.09
CA ARG A 39 3.71 5.85 3.51
C ARG A 39 3.66 5.82 1.98
N ALA A 40 2.70 5.09 1.41
CA ALA A 40 2.49 5.02 -0.04
C ALA A 40 2.24 6.41 -0.68
N ARG A 41 1.54 7.31 0.02
CA ARG A 41 1.30 8.70 -0.46
C ARG A 41 2.57 9.53 -0.65
N ASN A 42 3.67 9.18 0.01
CA ASN A 42 4.94 9.89 -0.09
C ASN A 42 5.87 9.31 -1.16
N ILE A 43 5.47 8.23 -1.83
CA ILE A 43 6.26 7.57 -2.87
C ILE A 43 5.94 8.20 -4.22
N MET A 44 6.98 8.66 -4.92
CA MET A 44 6.85 9.42 -6.16
C MET A 44 7.22 8.61 -7.42
N SER A 45 7.90 7.47 -7.24
CA SER A 45 8.31 6.58 -8.32
C SER A 45 7.49 5.28 -8.32
N HIS A 46 7.16 4.81 -9.52
CA HIS A 46 6.53 3.50 -9.71
C HIS A 46 7.43 2.36 -9.19
N GLU A 47 8.74 2.44 -9.42
CA GLU A 47 9.68 1.42 -8.92
C GLU A 47 9.72 1.38 -7.39
N GLU A 48 9.73 2.55 -6.75
CA GLU A 48 9.68 2.63 -5.29
C GLU A 48 8.35 2.09 -4.74
N MET A 49 7.23 2.32 -5.44
CA MET A 49 5.91 1.81 -5.04
C MET A 49 5.86 0.29 -5.14
N ARG A 50 6.37 -0.28 -6.24
CA ARG A 50 6.49 -1.73 -6.43
C ARG A 50 7.36 -2.33 -5.33
N ASN A 51 8.55 -1.77 -5.11
CA ASN A 51 9.46 -2.24 -4.06
C ASN A 51 8.80 -2.13 -2.67
N TYR A 52 8.05 -1.08 -2.41
CA TYR A 52 7.32 -0.92 -1.17
C TYR A 52 6.25 -2.01 -0.99
N VAL A 53 5.47 -2.31 -2.04
CA VAL A 53 4.42 -3.35 -2.00
C VAL A 53 4.98 -4.76 -1.88
N GLU A 54 6.03 -5.07 -2.63
CA GLU A 54 6.73 -6.36 -2.57
C GLU A 54 7.39 -6.59 -1.21
N ASN A 55 7.91 -5.53 -0.58
CA ASN A 55 8.65 -5.64 0.68
C ASN A 55 7.83 -5.35 1.94
N MET A 56 6.56 -4.99 1.82
CA MET A 56 5.71 -4.66 2.98
C MET A 56 5.55 -5.81 3.97
N PHE A 57 5.82 -7.05 3.55
CA PHE A 57 5.54 -8.24 4.34
C PHE A 57 6.65 -9.31 4.27
N THR A 58 7.84 -8.97 3.78
CA THR A 58 9.02 -9.86 3.73
C THR A 58 9.91 -9.78 4.97
N GLU A 59 9.47 -9.13 6.06
CA GLU A 59 10.15 -9.28 7.35
C GLU A 59 9.82 -10.65 7.96
N GLY A 60 10.74 -11.59 7.75
CA GLY A 60 10.94 -12.79 8.57
C GLY A 60 12.17 -12.64 9.44
#